data_AF-A0A3D1JVV9-F1
#
_entry.id   AF-A0A3D1JVV9-F1
#
_cell.length_a   1.000
_cell.length_b   1.000
_cell.length_c   1.000
_cell.angle_alpha   90.00
_cell.angle_beta   90.00
_cell.angle_gamma   90.00
#
_symmetry.space_group_name_H-M   'P 1'
#
loop_
_entity.id
_entity.type
_entity.pdbx_description
1 polymer ?
#
loop_
_entity_poly.entity_id
_entity_poly.type
_entity_poly.pdbx_seq_one_letter_code
_entity_poly.pdbx_strand_id
1 'polypeptide(L)' 'MKKIKSGIALIALGVAMFICYVLFMGGDKSDLQDFFHGLVFGLAAGVSLLGVVLSALGVKEIESKKSE' A
#
# COMPACT_ATOMS: atom_id res chain seq x y z
N MET A 1 -16.86 1.54 -9.34
CA MET A 1 -16.62 2.08 -7.97
C MET A 1 -15.95 1.11 -6.99
N LYS A 2 -16.24 -0.21 -7.02
CA LYS A 2 -15.64 -1.18 -6.07
C LYS A 2 -14.10 -1.20 -6.11
N LYS A 3 -13.50 -1.14 -7.32
CA LYS A 3 -12.04 -1.12 -7.52
C LYS A 3 -11.36 0.13 -6.97
N ILE A 4 -12.00 1.30 -7.13
CA ILE A 4 -11.50 2.57 -6.59
C ILE A 4 -11.52 2.56 -5.06
N LYS A 5 -12.64 2.11 -4.44
CA LYS A 5 -12.70 1.94 -2.98
C LYS A 5 -11.63 0.97 -2.47
N SER A 6 -11.41 -0.14 -3.18
CA SER A 6 -10.34 -1.10 -2.85
C SER A 6 -8.95 -0.49 -3.00
N GLY A 7 -8.71 0.33 -4.02
CA GLY A 7 -7.42 1.00 -4.24
C GLY A 7 -7.10 2.02 -3.14
N ILE A 8 -8.08 2.84 -2.75
CA ILE A 8 -7.95 3.79 -1.63
C ILE A 8 -7.69 3.03 -0.31
N ALA A 9 -8.39 1.91 -0.07
CA ALA A 9 -8.14 1.08 1.10
C ALA A 9 -6.72 0.49 1.13
N LEU A 10 -6.18 0.07 -0.03
CA LEU A 10 -4.79 -0.39 -0.15
C LEU A 10 -3.79 0.75 0.16
N ILE A 11 -4.04 1.96 -0.33
CA ILE A 11 -3.17 3.12 -0.04
C ILE A 11 -3.19 3.41 1.47
N ALA A 12 -4.37 3.45 2.08
CA ALA A 12 -4.50 3.66 3.53
C ALA A 12 -3.80 2.56 4.34
N LEU A 13 -3.89 1.30 3.89
CA LEU A 13 -3.20 0.16 4.50
C LEU A 13 -1.67 0.29 4.37
N GLY A 14 -1.16 0.71 3.22
CA GLY A 14 0.28 0.96 3.01
C GLY A 14 0.82 2.04 3.94
N VAL A 15 0.07 3.14 4.12
CA VAL A 15 0.42 4.20 5.08
C VAL A 15 0.37 3.70 6.52
N ALA A 16 -0.66 2.92 6.90
CA ALA A 16 -0.75 2.34 8.24
C ALA A 16 0.43 1.40 8.54
N MET A 17 0.84 0.57 7.57
CA MET A 17 2.03 -0.28 7.70
C MET A 17 3.31 0.54 7.88
N PHE A 18 3.44 1.67 7.17
CA PHE A 18 4.58 2.57 7.32
C PHE A 18 4.62 3.22 8.72
N ILE A 19 3.48 3.57 9.28
CA ILE A 19 3.40 4.09 10.66
C ILE A 19 3.81 2.99 11.66
N CYS A 20 3.31 1.75 11.49
CA CYS A 20 3.74 0.63 12.31
C CYS A 20 5.25 0.38 12.21
N TYR A 21 5.84 0.49 11.01
CA TYR A 21 7.28 0.39 10.80
C TYR A 21 8.04 1.41 11.66
N VAL A 22 7.66 2.68 11.60
CA VAL A 22 8.32 3.74 12.39
C VAL A 22 8.18 3.51 13.89
N LEU A 23 7.02 3.03 14.36
CA LEU A 23 6.77 2.77 15.78
C LEU A 23 7.54 1.55 16.32
N PHE A 24 7.76 0.53 15.50
CA PHE A 24 8.50 -0.68 15.89
C PHE A 24 10.03 -0.55 15.73
N MET A 25 10.50 0.58 15.19
CA MET A 25 11.91 0.80 14.86
C MET A 25 12.87 0.97 16.07
N GLY A 26 12.32 1.10 17.30
CA GLY A 26 13.07 1.50 18.50
C GLY A 26 13.67 0.37 19.36
N GLY A 27 13.73 -0.88 18.88
CA GLY A 27 14.24 -2.03 19.65
C GLY A 27 15.71 -2.38 19.38
N ASP A 28 16.24 -3.38 20.10
CA ASP A 28 17.60 -3.90 19.94
C ASP A 28 17.82 -4.49 18.54
N LYS A 29 18.79 -3.90 17.81
CA LYS A 29 19.17 -4.28 16.45
C LYS A 29 19.69 -5.71 16.42
N SER A 30 18.83 -6.61 15.99
CA SER A 30 19.15 -8.01 15.69
C SER A 30 19.03 -8.24 14.18
N ASP A 31 19.83 -9.14 13.61
CA ASP A 31 19.83 -9.41 12.16
C ASP A 31 18.43 -9.76 11.61
N LEU A 32 17.60 -10.42 12.43
CA LEU A 32 16.20 -10.68 12.13
C LEU A 32 15.35 -9.41 12.06
N GLN A 33 15.57 -8.46 12.96
CA GLN A 33 14.83 -7.19 12.98
C GLN A 33 15.13 -6.35 11.75
N ASP A 34 16.39 -6.32 11.29
CA ASP A 34 16.77 -5.62 10.05
C ASP A 34 16.13 -6.24 8.80
N PHE A 35 16.04 -7.57 8.74
CA PHE A 35 15.29 -8.25 7.67
C PHE A 35 13.81 -7.88 7.69
N PHE A 36 13.15 -7.94 8.86
CA PHE A 36 11.74 -7.57 8.98
C PHE A 36 11.50 -6.09 8.68
N HIS A 37 12.43 -5.20 9.04
CA HIS A 37 12.38 -3.80 8.64
C HIS A 37 12.41 -3.61 7.13
N GLY A 38 13.37 -4.23 6.45
CA GLY A 38 13.45 -4.17 4.99
C GLY A 38 12.19 -4.75 4.33
N LEU A 39 11.68 -5.85 4.87
CA LEU A 39 10.46 -6.51 4.39
C LEU A 39 9.22 -5.62 4.56
N VAL A 40 9.00 -5.04 5.75
CA VAL A 40 7.84 -4.18 6.03
C VAL A 40 7.92 -2.90 5.21
N PHE A 41 9.10 -2.30 5.06
CA PHE A 41 9.30 -1.13 4.21
C PHE A 41 9.00 -1.45 2.74
N GLY A 42 9.52 -2.57 2.23
CA GLY A 42 9.24 -3.04 0.87
C GLY A 42 7.75 -3.35 0.66
N LEU A 43 7.08 -3.98 1.62
CA LEU A 43 5.64 -4.24 1.57
C LEU A 43 4.84 -2.94 1.57
N ALA A 44 5.17 -1.97 2.42
CA ALA A 44 4.47 -0.69 2.49
C ALA A 44 4.55 0.08 1.16
N ALA A 45 5.73 0.12 0.55
CA ALA A 45 5.93 0.73 -0.76
C ALA A 45 5.17 -0.04 -1.86
N GLY A 46 5.26 -1.38 -1.87
CA GLY A 46 4.58 -2.23 -2.86
C GLY A 46 3.06 -2.15 -2.78
N VAL A 47 2.49 -2.20 -1.58
CA VAL A 47 1.04 -2.08 -1.33
C VAL A 47 0.53 -0.71 -1.74
N SER A 48 1.28 0.35 -1.45
CA SER A 48 0.93 1.71 -1.89
C SER A 48 0.93 1.84 -3.41
N LEU A 49 1.94 1.27 -4.09
CA LEU A 49 2.03 1.27 -5.56
C LEU A 49 0.86 0.49 -6.18
N LEU A 50 0.54 -0.70 -5.65
CA LEU A 50 -0.59 -1.50 -6.09
C LEU A 50 -1.93 -0.77 -5.87
N GLY A 51 -2.09 -0.05 -4.76
CA GLY A 51 -3.27 0.76 -4.48
C GLY A 51 -3.49 1.89 -5.50
N VAL A 52 -2.41 2.55 -5.93
CA VAL A 52 -2.45 3.57 -7.00
C VAL A 52 -2.83 2.92 -8.34
N VAL A 53 -2.21 1.79 -8.70
CA VAL A 53 -2.51 1.08 -9.94
C VAL A 53 -3.97 0.60 -9.97
N LEU A 54 -4.47 0.02 -8.88
CA LEU A 54 -5.88 -0.41 -8.76
C LEU A 54 -6.84 0.78 -8.89
N SER A 55 -6.49 1.92 -8.29
CA SER A 55 -7.29 3.15 -8.39
C SER A 55 -7.33 3.65 -9.83
N ALA A 56 -6.18 3.69 -10.52
CA ALA A 56 -6.09 4.10 -11.92
C ALA A 56 -6.88 3.18 -12.87
N LEU A 57 -6.79 1.86 -12.67
CA LEU A 57 -7.61 0.89 -13.41
C LEU A 57 -9.11 1.08 -13.13
N GLY A 58 -9.46 1.36 -11.88
CA GLY A 58 -10.84 1.66 -11.49
C GLY A 58 -11.39 2.92 -12.16
N VAL A 59 -10.57 3.95 -12.35
CA VAL A 59 -10.95 5.19 -13.07
C VAL A 59 -11.14 4.89 -14.56
N LYS A 60 -10.19 4.19 -15.20
CA LYS A 60 -10.32 3.77 -16.62
C LYS A 60 -11.60 2.98 -16.89
N GLU A 61 -11.99 2.08 -15.98
CA GLU A 61 -13.23 1.31 -16.12
C GLU A 61 -14.49 2.18 -16.08
N ILE A 62 -14.49 3.25 -15.25
CA ILE A 62 -15.60 4.20 -15.20
C ILE A 62 -15.65 5.05 -16.48
N GLU A 63 -14.49 5.47 -16.99
CA GLU A 63 -14.38 6.26 -18.22
C GLU A 63 -14.87 5.46 -19.45
N SER A 64 -14.50 4.18 -19.53
CA SER A 64 -14.97 3.27 -20.57
C SER A 64 -16.48 3.05 -20.52
N LYS A 65 -17.09 2.96 -19.33
CA LYS A 65 -18.55 2.84 -19.16
C LYS A 65 -19.32 4.13 -19.44
N LYS A 66 -18.65 5.27 -19.56
CA LYS A 66 -19.27 6.58 -19.82
C LYS A 66 -19.33 6.92 -21.32
N SER A 67 -18.62 6.17 -22.15
CA SER A 67 -18.56 6.35 -23.62
C SER A 67 -19.43 5.34 -24.39
N GLU A 68 -20.26 4.57 -23.68
CA GLU A 68 -21.27 3.64 -24.21
C GLU A 68 -22.65 4.16 -23.80
#